data_AF-A0A938MF08-F1
#
_entry.id   AF-A0A938MF08-F1
#
_cell.length_a   1.000
_cell.length_b   1.000
_cell.length_c   1.000
_cell.angle_alpha   90.00
_cell.angle_beta   90.00
_cell.angle_gamma   90.00
#
_symmetry.space_group_name_H-M   'P 1'
#
loop_
_entity.id
_entity.type
_entity.pdbx_description
1 polymer ?
#
loop_
_entity_poly.entity_id
_entity_poly.type
_entity_poly.pdbx_seq_one_letter_code
_entity_poly.pdbx_strand_id
1 'polypeptide(L)'
;MATSEAGANESKMLAELAARKGFKPYDRLVGRHGHYPAERVVVRDPGTGAPIWRLTVDPALNRHVYYDIPAWNANGSKMLFLSCRPGNGIWLMDADGSDLVALDLPPGTSGNHVHWGAEPKQLLFAESDATGTNVIALDVATGERTQLFRVDVPGLSLCPLLGQQTRMMLEKRGDKLEIYTVNPDGSDLRPVPVEGQLHRLRFTKAADNSIFYNLDNPRTSWVM
;
A
#
# COMPACT_ATOMS: atom_id res chain seq x y z
N MET A 1 35.67 -17.27 37.53
CA MET A 1 35.00 -18.42 36.87
C MET A 1 33.49 -18.22 36.92
N ALA A 2 32.92 -17.37 36.06
CA ALA A 2 31.47 -17.08 36.03
C ALA A 2 30.89 -17.04 34.60
N THR A 3 31.63 -17.56 33.62
CA THR A 3 31.32 -17.44 32.18
C THR A 3 30.80 -18.73 31.54
N SER A 4 30.69 -19.84 32.29
CA SER A 4 30.26 -21.13 31.72
C SER A 4 28.77 -21.42 31.83
N GLU A 5 28.07 -20.91 32.86
CA GLU A 5 26.63 -21.18 33.04
C GLU A 5 25.75 -20.30 32.14
N ALA A 6 26.14 -19.05 31.89
CA ALA A 6 25.37 -18.13 31.04
C ALA A 6 25.33 -18.61 29.57
N GLY A 7 26.48 -19.04 29.02
CA GLY A 7 26.56 -19.57 27.66
C GLY A 7 25.84 -20.91 27.47
N ALA A 8 25.82 -21.74 28.52
CA ALA A 8 25.06 -23.00 28.51
C ALA A 8 23.53 -22.74 28.52
N ASN A 9 23.08 -21.74 29.25
CA ASN A 9 21.66 -21.38 29.35
C ASN A 9 21.15 -20.74 28.03
N GLU A 10 21.98 -19.91 27.39
CA GLU A 10 21.69 -19.27 26.11
C GLU A 10 21.64 -20.29 24.96
N SER A 11 22.57 -21.25 24.93
CA SER A 11 22.58 -22.34 23.95
C SER A 11 21.34 -23.24 24.08
N LYS A 12 20.92 -23.52 25.33
CA LYS A 12 19.71 -24.30 25.62
C LYS A 12 18.43 -23.57 25.18
N MET A 13 18.34 -22.26 25.43
CA MET A 13 17.23 -21.42 24.98
C MET A 13 17.12 -21.36 23.44
N LEU A 14 18.25 -21.26 22.74
CA LEU A 14 18.27 -21.26 21.27
C LEU A 14 17.88 -22.62 20.69
N ALA A 15 18.30 -23.73 21.30
CA ALA A 15 17.88 -25.07 20.92
C ALA A 15 16.36 -25.30 21.16
N GLU A 16 15.82 -24.77 22.25
CA GLU A 16 14.38 -24.82 22.57
C GLU A 16 13.55 -23.97 21.59
N LEU A 17 14.06 -22.82 21.15
CA LEU A 17 13.43 -21.99 20.11
C LEU A 17 13.46 -22.68 18.74
N ALA A 18 14.57 -23.33 18.38
CA ALA A 18 14.72 -24.09 17.13
C ALA A 18 13.83 -25.35 17.07
N ALA A 19 13.46 -25.92 18.23
CA ALA A 19 12.57 -27.07 18.33
C ALA A 19 11.08 -26.73 18.14
N ARG A 20 10.70 -25.45 18.15
CA ARG A 20 9.30 -25.02 17.94
C ARG A 20 8.92 -25.17 16.47
N LYS A 21 8.29 -26.30 16.12
CA LYS A 21 7.73 -26.57 14.78
C LYS A 21 6.30 -26.04 14.57
N GLY A 22 5.78 -25.26 15.53
CA GLY A 22 4.45 -24.66 15.45
C GLY A 22 4.55 -23.15 15.52
N PHE A 23 4.14 -22.46 14.46
CA PHE A 23 3.73 -21.07 14.57
C PHE A 23 2.55 -21.01 15.56
N LYS A 24 2.52 -19.99 16.43
CA LYS A 24 1.28 -19.71 17.18
C LYS A 24 0.17 -19.54 16.13
N PRO A 25 -0.97 -20.24 16.26
CA PRO A 25 -2.11 -20.01 15.38
C PRO A 25 -2.39 -18.50 15.32
N TYR A 26 -2.50 -17.97 14.10
CA TYR A 26 -2.53 -16.53 13.83
C TYR A 26 -3.69 -15.83 14.55
N ASP A 27 -4.82 -16.54 14.65
CA ASP A 27 -6.02 -16.20 15.43
C ASP A 27 -5.77 -16.02 16.94
N ARG A 28 -4.64 -16.55 17.46
CA ARG A 28 -4.20 -16.37 18.86
C ARG A 28 -3.19 -15.23 19.06
N LEU A 29 -2.79 -14.54 17.99
CA LEU A 29 -1.92 -13.34 18.04
C LEU A 29 -2.71 -12.03 17.90
N VAL A 30 -4.02 -12.13 17.68
CA VAL A 30 -4.93 -11.00 17.70
C VAL A 30 -4.99 -10.44 19.12
N GLY A 31 -4.44 -9.25 19.34
CA GLY A 31 -4.60 -8.49 20.57
C GLY A 31 -6.06 -8.13 20.82
N ARG A 32 -6.39 -7.72 22.05
CA ARG A 32 -7.69 -7.10 22.35
C ARG A 32 -7.90 -5.98 21.32
N HIS A 33 -9.00 -6.02 20.57
CA HIS A 33 -9.36 -5.05 19.51
C HIS A 33 -8.85 -5.31 18.07
N GLY A 34 -8.29 -6.49 17.74
CA GLY A 34 -7.97 -6.80 16.33
C GLY A 34 -6.58 -6.38 15.86
N HIS A 35 -5.76 -5.82 16.75
CA HIS A 35 -4.40 -5.38 16.47
C HIS A 35 -3.37 -6.46 16.80
N TYR A 36 -2.32 -6.57 16.00
CA TYR A 36 -1.20 -7.47 16.25
C TYR A 36 -0.08 -6.73 16.99
N PRO A 37 0.64 -7.38 17.92
CA PRO A 37 1.80 -6.78 18.56
C PRO A 37 2.88 -6.46 17.52
N ALA A 38 3.70 -5.44 17.79
CA ALA A 38 4.83 -5.09 16.92
C ALA A 38 5.77 -6.30 16.75
N GLU A 39 6.09 -6.59 15.50
CA GLU A 39 6.96 -7.71 15.10
C GLU A 39 8.39 -7.27 14.76
N ARG A 40 8.67 -5.97 14.90
CA ARG A 40 9.90 -5.35 14.40
C ARG A 40 11.14 -5.92 15.09
N VAL A 41 12.13 -6.28 14.27
CA VAL A 41 13.51 -6.53 14.72
C VAL A 41 14.47 -5.52 14.08
N VAL A 42 15.48 -5.11 14.84
CA VAL A 42 16.52 -4.18 14.37
C VAL A 42 17.85 -4.92 14.38
N VAL A 43 18.51 -4.94 13.22
CA VAL A 43 19.88 -5.47 13.07
C VAL A 43 20.81 -4.34 12.65
N ARG A 44 22.12 -4.58 12.65
CA ARG A 44 23.10 -3.61 12.12
C ARG A 44 23.70 -4.13 10.83
N ASP A 45 23.81 -3.24 9.85
CA ASP A 45 24.58 -3.49 8.64
C ASP A 45 26.06 -3.75 9.01
N PRO A 46 26.66 -4.88 8.63
CA PRO A 46 28.04 -5.19 9.02
C PRO A 46 29.08 -4.28 8.36
N GLY A 47 28.77 -3.66 7.20
CA GLY A 47 29.70 -2.76 6.51
C GLY A 47 29.71 -1.35 7.09
N THR A 48 28.54 -0.78 7.37
CA THR A 48 28.38 0.63 7.76
C THR A 48 28.02 0.82 9.24
N GLY A 49 27.58 -0.24 9.93
CA GLY A 49 27.04 -0.17 11.29
C GLY A 49 25.63 0.45 11.39
N ALA A 50 25.04 0.85 10.25
CA ALA A 50 23.73 1.46 10.19
C ALA A 50 22.62 0.51 10.67
N PRO A 51 21.60 1.00 11.38
CA PRO A 51 20.48 0.16 11.78
C PRO A 51 19.63 -0.23 10.56
N ILE A 52 19.32 -1.51 10.42
CA ILE A 52 18.38 -2.06 9.44
C ILE A 52 17.15 -2.55 10.20
N TRP A 53 15.98 -2.04 9.81
CA TRP A 53 14.72 -2.37 10.45
C TRP A 53 13.97 -3.38 9.61
N ARG A 54 13.71 -4.55 10.17
CA ARG A 54 12.77 -5.53 9.59
C ARG A 54 11.44 -5.37 10.33
N LEU A 55 10.47 -4.74 9.67
CA LEU A 55 9.18 -4.38 10.26
C LEU A 55 8.23 -5.56 10.46
N THR A 56 8.42 -6.67 9.73
CA THR A 56 7.64 -7.91 9.90
C THR A 56 8.57 -9.12 9.96
N VAL A 57 8.31 -10.05 10.89
CA VAL A 57 9.01 -11.34 10.95
C VAL A 57 8.14 -12.52 10.55
N ASP A 58 6.87 -12.26 10.26
CA ASP A 58 5.91 -13.23 9.75
C ASP A 58 6.47 -14.02 8.54
N PRO A 59 6.26 -15.35 8.50
CA PRO A 59 6.77 -16.22 7.43
C PRO A 59 6.04 -16.04 6.09
N ALA A 60 4.86 -15.41 6.09
CA ALA A 60 4.14 -15.12 4.85
C ALA A 60 4.91 -14.14 3.98
N LEU A 61 4.53 -14.07 2.71
CA LEU A 61 5.02 -13.02 1.83
C LEU A 61 4.53 -11.66 2.35
N ASN A 62 5.47 -10.79 2.71
CA ASN A 62 5.23 -9.42 3.12
C ASN A 62 6.03 -8.50 2.19
N ARG A 63 5.37 -7.58 1.49
CA ARG A 63 6.04 -6.68 0.53
C ARG A 63 5.34 -5.35 0.43
N HIS A 64 6.07 -4.32 0.01
CA HIS A 64 5.43 -3.10 -0.47
C HIS A 64 4.49 -3.41 -1.64
N VAL A 65 3.45 -2.59 -1.78
CA VAL A 65 2.37 -2.79 -2.74
C VAL A 65 2.89 -2.94 -4.17
N TYR A 66 3.47 -1.87 -4.70
CA TYR A 66 4.17 -1.81 -5.98
C TYR A 66 5.22 -0.70 -5.90
N TYR A 67 6.29 -0.78 -6.70
CA TYR A 67 7.47 0.11 -6.57
C TYR A 67 7.16 1.60 -6.83
N ASP A 68 5.97 1.91 -7.35
CA ASP A 68 5.50 3.25 -7.70
C ASP A 68 4.35 3.77 -6.86
N ILE A 69 3.85 2.96 -5.93
CA ILE A 69 2.83 3.34 -4.99
C ILE A 69 3.54 3.66 -3.66
N PRO A 70 3.44 4.91 -3.17
CA PRO A 70 4.00 5.26 -1.88
C PRO A 70 3.42 4.36 -0.79
N ALA A 71 4.28 3.58 -0.14
CA ALA A 71 3.88 2.80 1.03
C ALA A 71 3.55 3.73 2.21
N TRP A 72 4.19 4.88 2.29
CA TRP A 72 4.09 5.83 3.39
C TRP A 72 3.06 6.92 3.11
N ASN A 73 2.32 7.31 4.15
CA ASN A 73 1.47 8.50 4.11
C ASN A 73 2.31 9.80 4.09
N ALA A 74 1.66 10.93 3.83
CA ALA A 74 2.35 12.20 3.59
C ALA A 74 3.25 12.69 4.75
N ASN A 75 2.93 12.35 6.00
CA ASN A 75 3.73 12.70 7.18
C ASN A 75 4.66 11.56 7.64
N GLY A 76 4.67 10.42 6.95
CA GLY A 76 5.50 9.26 7.27
C GLY A 76 5.10 8.51 8.55
N SER A 77 3.95 8.79 9.16
CA SER A 77 3.51 8.16 10.40
C SER A 77 2.93 6.76 10.22
N LYS A 78 2.44 6.43 9.01
CA LYS A 78 1.77 5.16 8.71
C LYS A 78 2.33 4.55 7.42
N MET A 79 2.33 3.22 7.37
CA MET A 79 2.78 2.45 6.20
C MET A 79 1.75 1.41 5.76
N LEU A 80 1.48 1.38 4.46
CA LEU A 80 0.68 0.40 3.74
C LEU A 80 1.58 -0.68 3.11
N PHE A 81 1.19 -1.94 3.24
CA PHE A 81 1.91 -3.05 2.60
C PHE A 81 0.99 -4.24 2.29
N LEU A 82 1.44 -5.15 1.45
CA LEU A 82 0.75 -6.39 1.14
C LEU A 82 1.27 -7.51 2.02
N SER A 83 0.35 -8.31 2.54
CA SER A 83 0.69 -9.51 3.29
C SER A 83 -0.17 -10.69 2.87
N CYS A 84 0.47 -11.84 2.69
CA CYS A 84 -0.17 -13.13 2.49
C CYS A 84 -0.45 -13.90 3.80
N ARG A 85 -0.48 -13.19 4.93
CA ARG A 85 -1.05 -13.72 6.19
C ARG A 85 -2.48 -14.21 5.96
N PRO A 86 -3.03 -15.11 6.81
CA PRO A 86 -4.39 -15.59 6.67
C PRO A 86 -5.38 -14.43 6.42
N GLY A 87 -6.07 -14.48 5.29
CA GLY A 87 -6.93 -13.39 4.80
C GLY A 87 -6.39 -12.61 3.61
N ASN A 88 -5.10 -12.72 3.26
CA ASN A 88 -4.43 -12.09 2.09
C ASN A 88 -4.93 -10.67 1.77
N GLY A 89 -4.18 -9.64 2.12
CA GLY A 89 -4.72 -8.30 1.90
C GLY A 89 -3.75 -7.17 2.02
N ILE A 90 -4.34 -5.99 2.17
CA ILE A 90 -3.65 -4.74 2.41
C ILE A 90 -3.61 -4.53 3.92
N TRP A 91 -2.41 -4.25 4.42
CA TRP A 91 -2.12 -4.11 5.84
C TRP A 91 -1.58 -2.73 6.12
N LEU A 92 -1.87 -2.26 7.33
CA LEU A 92 -1.46 -0.98 7.86
C LEU A 92 -0.64 -1.21 9.13
N MET A 93 0.37 -0.38 9.33
CA MET A 93 1.10 -0.26 10.60
C MET A 93 1.58 1.18 10.83
N ASP A 94 1.98 1.49 12.05
CA ASP A 94 2.77 2.68 12.36
C ASP A 94 4.18 2.62 11.78
N ALA A 95 4.81 3.78 11.67
CA ALA A 95 6.17 3.91 11.18
C ALA A 95 7.22 3.16 11.99
N ASP A 96 6.93 2.94 13.27
CA ASP A 96 7.77 2.18 14.16
C ASP A 96 7.46 0.66 14.13
N GLY A 97 6.43 0.23 13.39
CA GLY A 97 5.98 -1.15 13.29
C GLY A 97 4.93 -1.58 14.32
N SER A 98 4.41 -0.65 15.14
CA SER A 98 3.23 -0.91 15.99
C SER A 98 1.91 -0.84 15.21
N ASP A 99 0.82 -1.13 15.91
CA ASP A 99 -0.56 -1.06 15.41
C ASP A 99 -0.78 -1.78 14.07
N LEU A 100 -0.14 -2.94 13.96
CA LEU A 100 -0.27 -3.80 12.79
C LEU A 100 -1.71 -4.31 12.68
N VAL A 101 -2.37 -3.99 11.56
CA VAL A 101 -3.79 -4.29 11.34
C VAL A 101 -4.08 -4.61 9.87
N ALA A 102 -5.01 -5.55 9.62
CA ALA A 102 -5.54 -5.80 8.29
C ALA A 102 -6.60 -4.75 7.95
N LEU A 103 -6.53 -4.18 6.74
CA LEU A 103 -7.60 -3.31 6.27
C LEU A 103 -8.76 -4.16 5.72
N ASP A 104 -9.95 -3.91 6.26
CA ASP A 104 -11.20 -4.47 5.72
C ASP A 104 -11.66 -3.60 4.55
N LEU A 105 -11.36 -4.05 3.34
CA LEU A 105 -11.70 -3.39 2.08
C LEU A 105 -12.65 -4.27 1.27
N PRO A 106 -13.47 -3.66 0.38
CA PRO A 106 -14.38 -4.43 -0.46
C PRO A 106 -13.68 -5.57 -1.22
N PRO A 107 -14.39 -6.68 -1.47
CA PRO A 107 -13.88 -7.75 -2.32
C PRO A 107 -13.43 -7.21 -3.69
N GLY A 108 -12.25 -7.62 -4.15
CA GLY A 108 -11.67 -7.18 -5.43
C GLY A 108 -10.85 -5.90 -5.34
N THR A 109 -10.82 -5.20 -4.20
CA THR A 109 -9.86 -4.12 -3.98
C THR A 109 -8.45 -4.69 -3.93
N SER A 110 -7.66 -4.41 -4.96
CA SER A 110 -6.25 -4.82 -5.02
C SER A 110 -5.34 -3.72 -4.48
N GLY A 111 -4.14 -4.10 -4.03
CA GLY A 111 -3.13 -3.15 -3.58
C GLY A 111 -2.87 -2.02 -4.57
N ASN A 112 -2.93 -2.32 -5.86
CA ASN A 112 -2.64 -1.35 -6.91
C ASN A 112 -3.72 -0.27 -7.09
N HIS A 113 -4.85 -0.38 -6.39
CA HIS A 113 -5.99 0.54 -6.47
C HIS A 113 -6.25 1.31 -5.17
N VAL A 114 -5.31 1.24 -4.22
CA VAL A 114 -5.39 1.96 -2.93
C VAL A 114 -4.19 2.88 -2.80
N HIS A 115 -4.45 4.16 -2.53
CA HIS A 115 -3.41 5.19 -2.45
C HIS A 115 -3.61 6.10 -1.25
N TRP A 116 -2.52 6.60 -0.68
CA TRP A 116 -2.61 7.69 0.29
C TRP A 116 -3.19 8.94 -0.37
N GLY A 117 -4.11 9.60 0.32
CA GLY A 117 -4.53 10.95 0.01
C GLY A 117 -3.47 11.98 0.40
N ALA A 118 -3.71 13.25 0.03
CA ALA A 118 -2.86 14.36 0.48
C ALA A 118 -2.92 14.52 2.01
N GLU A 119 -4.06 14.19 2.62
CA GLU A 119 -4.23 14.15 4.07
C GLU A 119 -3.63 12.86 4.65
N PRO A 120 -2.75 12.92 5.66
CA PRO A 120 -2.04 11.75 6.18
C PRO A 120 -2.91 10.61 6.72
N LYS A 121 -4.18 10.90 7.03
CA LYS A 121 -5.13 9.93 7.58
C LYS A 121 -6.03 9.27 6.53
N GLN A 122 -5.91 9.63 5.26
CA GLN A 122 -6.83 9.18 4.22
C GLN A 122 -6.19 8.16 3.30
N LEU A 123 -6.87 7.03 3.11
CA LEU A 123 -6.65 6.13 1.99
C LEU A 123 -7.78 6.30 0.96
N LEU A 124 -7.41 6.35 -0.31
CA LEU A 124 -8.32 6.53 -1.44
C LEU A 124 -8.39 5.25 -2.25
N PHE A 125 -9.58 4.85 -2.63
CA PHE A 125 -9.81 3.70 -3.51
C PHE A 125 -11.11 3.87 -4.31
N ALA A 126 -11.22 3.10 -5.39
CA ALA A 126 -12.40 3.10 -6.24
C ALA A 126 -13.27 1.86 -5.98
N GLU A 127 -14.59 2.06 -5.95
CA GLU A 127 -15.60 1.02 -5.95
C GLU A 127 -16.48 1.21 -7.19
N SER A 128 -16.51 0.22 -8.09
CA SER A 128 -17.33 0.28 -9.31
C SER A 128 -18.53 -0.66 -9.24
N ASP A 129 -19.65 -0.20 -9.79
CA ASP A 129 -20.84 -1.00 -10.06
C ASP A 129 -21.13 -1.02 -11.58
N ALA A 130 -22.30 -1.51 -11.98
CA ALA A 130 -22.67 -1.63 -13.39
C ALA A 130 -22.85 -0.27 -14.10
N THR A 131 -23.04 0.82 -13.37
CA THR A 131 -23.39 2.13 -13.93
C THR A 131 -22.35 3.20 -13.67
N GLY A 132 -21.37 2.97 -12.78
CA GLY A 132 -20.38 3.99 -12.47
C GLY A 132 -19.32 3.56 -11.47
N THR A 133 -18.47 4.53 -11.12
CA THR A 133 -17.37 4.37 -10.17
C THR A 133 -17.48 5.41 -9.06
N ASN A 134 -17.52 4.94 -7.82
CA ASN A 134 -17.44 5.77 -6.62
C ASN A 134 -15.98 5.89 -6.18
N VAL A 135 -15.55 7.10 -5.86
CA VAL A 135 -14.25 7.37 -5.26
C VAL A 135 -14.44 7.56 -3.77
N ILE A 136 -13.82 6.68 -2.99
CA ILE A 136 -14.00 6.60 -1.54
C ILE A 136 -12.73 7.06 -0.83
N ALA A 137 -12.88 7.83 0.24
CA ALA A 137 -11.85 8.09 1.23
C ALA A 137 -12.14 7.28 2.51
N LEU A 138 -11.17 6.48 2.94
CA LEU A 138 -11.16 5.80 4.24
C LEU A 138 -10.29 6.59 5.21
N ASP A 139 -10.88 7.03 6.32
CA ASP A 139 -10.12 7.50 7.47
C ASP A 139 -9.52 6.29 8.21
N VAL A 140 -8.19 6.18 8.17
CA VAL A 140 -7.49 5.01 8.72
C VAL A 140 -7.46 4.98 10.25
N ALA A 141 -7.84 6.06 10.92
CA ALA A 141 -7.92 6.11 12.38
C ALA A 141 -9.28 5.65 12.88
N THR A 142 -10.37 5.99 12.18
CA THR A 142 -11.74 5.67 12.60
C THR A 142 -12.37 4.51 11.85
N GLY A 143 -11.84 4.16 10.67
CA GLY A 143 -12.47 3.23 9.74
C GLY A 143 -13.64 3.83 8.95
N GLU A 144 -13.92 5.13 9.13
CA GLU A 144 -15.01 5.82 8.45
C GLU A 144 -14.73 5.92 6.94
N ARG A 145 -15.76 5.64 6.13
CA ARG A 145 -15.72 5.75 4.67
C ARG A 145 -16.58 6.92 4.22
N THR A 146 -15.99 7.84 3.46
CA THR A 146 -16.69 8.96 2.82
C THR A 146 -16.60 8.82 1.31
N GLN A 147 -17.74 8.85 0.63
CA GLN A 147 -17.75 9.02 -0.82
C GLN A 147 -17.36 10.46 -1.15
N LEU A 148 -16.27 10.63 -1.90
CA LEU A 148 -15.81 11.95 -2.34
C LEU A 148 -16.64 12.43 -3.53
N PHE A 149 -16.83 11.55 -4.52
CA PHE A 149 -17.68 11.78 -5.69
C PHE A 149 -17.96 10.47 -6.41
N ARG A 150 -18.86 10.54 -7.39
CA ARG A 150 -19.17 9.46 -8.33
C ARG A 150 -19.01 9.95 -9.75
N VAL A 151 -18.52 9.08 -10.62
CA VAL A 151 -18.54 9.26 -12.07
C VAL A 151 -19.37 8.15 -12.71
N ASP A 152 -20.18 8.50 -13.72
CA ASP A 152 -21.05 7.56 -14.45
C ASP A 152 -20.28 6.78 -15.54
N VAL A 153 -19.06 6.35 -15.18
CA VAL A 153 -18.21 5.48 -15.99
C VAL A 153 -17.77 4.31 -15.09
N PRO A 154 -18.22 3.08 -15.39
CA PRO A 154 -17.88 1.91 -14.60
C PRO A 154 -16.43 1.46 -14.88
N GLY A 155 -15.81 0.79 -13.90
CA GLY A 155 -14.52 0.14 -14.08
C GLY A 155 -13.29 1.05 -14.04
N LEU A 156 -13.45 2.29 -13.58
CA LEU A 156 -12.31 3.19 -13.41
C LEU A 156 -11.54 2.84 -12.13
N SER A 157 -10.22 2.77 -12.21
CA SER A 157 -9.32 2.69 -11.05
C SER A 157 -8.63 4.03 -10.80
N LEU A 158 -8.18 4.26 -9.57
CA LEU A 158 -7.44 5.47 -9.20
C LEU A 158 -5.95 5.32 -9.54
N CYS A 159 -5.30 6.44 -9.83
CA CYS A 159 -3.84 6.55 -9.84
C CYS A 159 -3.31 7.23 -8.56
N PRO A 160 -2.06 6.94 -8.18
CA PRO A 160 -1.43 7.61 -7.04
C PRO A 160 -1.40 9.13 -7.27
N LEU A 161 -1.88 9.89 -6.30
CA LEU A 161 -1.93 11.35 -6.34
C LEU A 161 -0.64 11.97 -5.80
N LEU A 162 -0.20 13.04 -6.47
CA LEU A 162 0.64 14.06 -5.87
C LEU A 162 -0.12 15.39 -5.93
N GLY A 163 -0.82 15.76 -4.85
CA GLY A 163 -1.43 17.08 -4.70
C GLY A 163 -2.96 17.12 -4.61
N GLN A 164 -3.51 18.34 -4.59
CA GLN A 164 -4.93 18.63 -4.26
C GLN A 164 -5.80 19.03 -5.48
N GLN A 165 -5.21 19.24 -6.66
CA GLN A 165 -5.85 20.00 -7.74
C GLN A 165 -6.61 19.14 -8.76
N THR A 166 -6.11 17.97 -9.14
CA THR A 166 -6.73 17.11 -10.17
C THR A 166 -6.48 15.65 -9.86
N ARG A 167 -7.49 14.81 -10.05
CA ARG A 167 -7.36 13.35 -9.90
C ARG A 167 -7.24 12.69 -11.27
N MET A 168 -6.51 11.57 -11.30
CA MET A 168 -6.39 10.73 -12.47
C MET A 168 -7.01 9.36 -12.23
N MET A 169 -7.69 8.87 -13.27
CA MET A 169 -8.35 7.58 -13.29
C MET A 169 -7.91 6.80 -14.53
N LEU A 170 -7.90 5.47 -14.41
CA LEU A 170 -7.58 4.54 -15.50
C LEU A 170 -8.75 3.63 -15.79
N GLU A 171 -9.02 3.41 -17.08
CA GLU A 171 -9.91 2.36 -17.55
C GLU A 171 -9.13 1.37 -18.42
N LYS A 172 -9.34 0.07 -18.23
CA LYS A 172 -8.83 -0.93 -19.17
C LYS A 172 -9.94 -1.31 -20.16
N ARG A 173 -9.78 -0.91 -21.42
CA ARG A 173 -10.66 -1.31 -22.54
C ARG A 173 -9.93 -2.29 -23.46
N GLY A 174 -10.25 -3.57 -23.32
CA GLY A 174 -9.51 -4.63 -24.01
C GLY A 174 -8.03 -4.63 -23.58
N ASP A 175 -7.12 -4.47 -24.53
CA ASP A 175 -5.67 -4.41 -24.27
C ASP A 175 -5.11 -2.99 -24.12
N LYS A 176 -5.99 -1.97 -24.21
CA LYS A 176 -5.60 -0.56 -24.08
C LYS A 176 -5.98 -0.01 -22.71
N LEU A 177 -5.07 0.75 -22.12
CA LEU A 177 -5.38 1.63 -20.99
C LEU A 177 -5.81 2.99 -21.53
N GLU A 178 -6.94 3.48 -21.04
CA GLU A 178 -7.41 4.85 -21.25
C GLU A 178 -7.23 5.63 -19.96
N ILE A 179 -6.76 6.87 -20.10
CA ILE A 179 -6.50 7.77 -18.98
C ILE A 179 -7.59 8.83 -18.98
N TYR A 180 -8.09 9.13 -17.79
CA TYR A 180 -9.01 10.23 -17.56
C TYR A 180 -8.46 11.17 -16.49
N THR A 181 -8.66 12.47 -16.67
CA THR A 181 -8.56 13.45 -15.58
C THR A 181 -9.94 13.79 -15.09
N VAL A 182 -10.05 14.03 -13.78
CA VAL A 182 -11.29 14.45 -13.13
C VAL A 182 -10.98 15.49 -12.04
N ASN A 183 -11.84 16.48 -11.87
CA ASN A 183 -11.72 17.44 -10.78
C ASN A 183 -11.89 16.74 -9.42
N PRO A 184 -11.39 17.34 -8.31
CA PRO A 184 -11.50 16.73 -6.99
C PRO A 184 -12.94 16.49 -6.50
N ASP A 185 -13.91 17.22 -7.07
CA ASP A 185 -15.35 17.12 -6.83
C ASP A 185 -16.07 16.13 -7.78
N GLY A 186 -15.35 15.50 -8.70
CA GLY A 186 -15.91 14.57 -9.69
C GLY A 186 -16.36 15.20 -11.01
N SER A 187 -16.31 16.53 -11.14
CA SER A 187 -16.66 17.22 -12.38
C SER A 187 -15.54 17.14 -13.43
N ASP A 188 -15.85 17.51 -14.68
CA ASP A 188 -14.91 17.55 -15.82
C ASP A 188 -14.13 16.23 -16.04
N LEU A 189 -14.81 15.09 -15.97
CA LEU A 189 -14.21 13.82 -16.38
C LEU A 189 -13.94 13.86 -17.89
N ARG A 190 -12.66 13.88 -18.26
CA ARG A 190 -12.24 13.98 -19.65
C ARG A 190 -11.09 13.03 -19.97
N PRO A 191 -11.08 12.43 -21.18
CA PRO A 191 -9.99 11.56 -21.59
C PRO A 191 -8.72 12.39 -21.83
N VAL A 192 -7.57 11.82 -21.45
CA VAL A 192 -6.25 12.33 -21.83
C VAL A 192 -5.82 11.63 -23.11
N PRO A 193 -5.68 12.34 -24.23
CA PRO A 193 -5.31 11.73 -25.50
C PRO A 193 -3.85 11.27 -25.44
N VAL A 194 -3.62 9.97 -25.27
CA VAL A 194 -2.31 9.35 -25.40
C VAL A 194 -2.33 8.33 -26.52
N GLU A 195 -1.38 8.47 -27.44
CA GLU A 195 -1.18 7.54 -28.54
C GLU A 195 -0.32 6.35 -28.10
N GLY A 196 -0.69 5.14 -28.53
CA GLY A 196 0.03 3.91 -28.24
C GLY A 196 -0.50 3.13 -27.03
N GLN A 197 0.14 1.99 -26.77
CA GLN A 197 -0.19 1.12 -25.64
C GLN A 197 0.59 1.58 -24.41
N LEU A 198 -0.11 2.12 -23.42
CA LEU A 198 0.46 2.56 -22.15
C LEU A 198 0.89 1.37 -21.29
N HIS A 199 2.06 1.50 -20.67
CA HIS A 199 2.57 0.54 -19.70
C HIS A 199 2.55 1.10 -18.28
N ARG A 200 3.05 2.33 -18.10
CA ARG A 200 3.16 3.00 -16.78
C ARG A 200 2.88 4.47 -16.92
N LEU A 201 2.33 5.06 -15.87
CA LEU A 201 2.14 6.51 -15.76
C LEU A 201 2.31 6.97 -14.31
N ARG A 202 2.72 8.22 -14.11
CA ARG A 202 2.84 8.87 -12.81
C ARG A 202 2.72 10.37 -12.94
N PHE A 203 2.25 11.04 -11.90
CA PHE A 203 2.50 12.47 -11.75
C PHE A 203 3.99 12.73 -11.54
N THR A 204 4.47 13.81 -12.16
CA THR A 204 5.74 14.43 -11.81
C THR A 204 5.60 15.16 -10.46
N LYS A 205 6.72 15.67 -9.93
CA LYS A 205 6.70 16.53 -8.74
C LYS A 205 6.28 17.97 -9.04
N ALA A 206 6.04 18.30 -10.32
CA ALA A 206 5.68 19.65 -10.71
C ALA A 206 4.22 19.95 -10.34
N ALA A 207 3.94 21.22 -10.06
CA ALA A 207 2.61 21.68 -9.64
C ALA A 207 1.62 21.84 -10.82
N ASP A 208 2.09 21.62 -12.05
CA ASP A 208 1.34 21.73 -13.30
C ASP A 208 0.57 20.45 -13.66
N ASN A 209 0.56 19.45 -12.77
CA ASN A 209 -0.04 18.14 -12.97
C ASN A 209 0.58 17.35 -14.14
N SER A 210 1.81 17.69 -14.56
CA SER A 210 2.49 16.94 -15.61
C SER A 210 2.64 15.47 -15.23
N ILE A 211 2.53 14.60 -16.23
CA ILE A 211 2.67 13.16 -16.07
C ILE A 211 3.87 12.62 -16.84
N PHE A 212 4.54 11.66 -16.23
CA PHE A 212 5.50 10.78 -16.87
C PHE A 212 4.77 9.50 -17.31
N TYR A 213 4.95 9.07 -18.55
CA TYR A 213 4.37 7.80 -19.02
C TYR A 213 5.28 7.01 -19.96
N ASN A 214 4.99 5.72 -20.07
CA ASN A 214 5.71 4.77 -20.91
C ASN A 214 4.77 4.08 -21.89
N LEU A 215 5.28 3.85 -23.11
CA LEU A 215 4.63 3.01 -24.10
C LEU A 215 5.26 1.62 -24.14
N ASP A 216 4.50 0.60 -24.54
CA ASP A 216 5.01 -0.77 -24.73
C ASP A 216 5.61 -1.00 -26.12
N ASN A 217 5.13 -0.31 -27.16
CA ASN A 217 5.59 -0.52 -28.53
C ASN A 217 5.60 0.78 -29.38
N PRO A 218 6.78 1.37 -29.66
CA PRO A 218 8.09 1.02 -29.11
C PRO A 218 8.19 1.40 -27.63
N ARG A 219 8.99 0.65 -26.86
CA ARG A 219 9.27 1.01 -25.45
C ARG A 219 9.96 2.36 -25.37
N THR A 220 9.21 3.38 -25.00
CA THR A 220 9.62 4.78 -24.93
C THR A 220 9.08 5.42 -23.66
N SER A 221 9.68 6.53 -23.24
CA SER A 221 9.27 7.30 -22.05
C SER A 221 9.09 8.75 -22.43
N TRP A 222 8.02 9.39 -21.94
CA TRP A 222 7.62 10.74 -22.30
C TRP A 222 7.15 11.51 -21.06
N VAL A 223 7.15 12.84 -21.14
CA VAL A 223 6.55 13.75 -20.15
C VAL A 223 5.57 14.65 -20.89
N MET A 224 4.37 14.78 -20.34
CA MET A 224 3.31 15.68 -20.81
C MET A 224 2.90 16.63 -19.69
#